data_AF-A0A497MYB9-F1
#
_entry.id   AF-A0A497MYB9-F1
#
_cell.length_a   1.000
_cell.length_b   1.000
_cell.length_c   1.000
_cell.angle_alpha   90.00
_cell.angle_beta   90.00
_cell.angle_gamma   90.00
#
_symmetry.space_group_name_H-M   'P 1'
#
loop_
_entity.id
_entity.type
_entity.pdbx_description
1 polymer ?
#
loop_
_entity_poly.entity_id
_entity_poly.type
_entity_poly.pdbx_seq_one_letter_code
_entity_poly.pdbx_strand_id
1 'polypeptide(L)'
;MAKHGEVSKRKLNHLRICLTRDVKPKKLTTGFEDVYLVHDALPELDLEEIDTSATFFGHKFSFPVFIAAMAGGVKAALQVHENLAEAAEKLGF
;
A
#
# COMPACT_ATOMS: atom_id res chain seq x y z
N MET A 1 -15.54 -25.03 -21.23
CA MET A 1 -15.75 -24.73 -19.80
C MET A 1 -14.45 -24.85 -18.99
N ALA A 2 -13.40 -24.11 -19.39
CA ALA A 2 -12.12 -24.07 -18.67
C ALA A 2 -11.67 -22.60 -18.61
N LYS A 3 -12.09 -21.87 -17.56
CA LYS A 3 -11.62 -20.48 -17.33
C LYS A 3 -11.49 -20.10 -15.84
N HIS A 4 -12.15 -20.80 -14.93
CA HIS A 4 -12.14 -20.42 -13.51
C HIS A 4 -10.89 -20.92 -12.74
N GLY A 5 -10.47 -22.16 -12.97
CA GLY A 5 -9.34 -22.76 -12.23
C GLY A 5 -7.98 -22.13 -12.56
N GLU A 6 -7.75 -21.76 -13.82
CA GLU A 6 -6.48 -21.17 -14.28
C GLU A 6 -6.27 -19.75 -13.71
N VAL A 7 -7.32 -18.93 -13.67
CA VAL A 7 -7.28 -17.58 -13.09
C VAL A 7 -7.02 -17.63 -11.59
N SER A 8 -7.69 -18.53 -10.87
CA SER A 8 -7.45 -18.72 -9.43
C SER A 8 -6.02 -19.18 -9.14
N LYS A 9 -5.48 -20.12 -9.92
CA LYS A 9 -4.08 -20.57 -9.79
C LYS A 9 -3.10 -19.42 -10.03
N ARG A 10 -3.32 -18.59 -11.04
CA ARG A 10 -2.49 -17.39 -11.31
C ARG A 10 -2.50 -16.41 -10.15
N LYS A 11 -3.67 -16.11 -9.59
CA LYS A 11 -3.84 -15.18 -8.45
C LYS A 11 -3.14 -15.69 -7.18
N LEU A 12 -3.26 -16.98 -6.88
CA LEU A 12 -2.55 -17.60 -5.77
C LEU A 12 -1.03 -17.57 -5.98
N ASN A 13 -0.57 -17.84 -7.21
CA ASN A 13 0.84 -17.74 -7.55
C ASN A 13 1.37 -16.31 -7.41
N HIS A 14 0.60 -15.29 -7.79
CA HIS A 14 1.00 -13.89 -7.61
C HIS A 14 1.28 -13.58 -6.13
N LEU A 15 0.34 -13.88 -5.24
CA LEU A 15 0.53 -13.71 -3.79
C LEU A 15 1.78 -14.46 -3.29
N ARG A 16 1.92 -15.75 -3.64
CA ARG A 16 3.05 -16.56 -3.21
C ARG A 16 4.39 -15.99 -3.71
N ILE A 17 4.47 -15.62 -4.98
CA ILE A 17 5.71 -15.13 -5.59
C ILE A 17 6.12 -13.81 -4.94
N CYS A 18 5.20 -12.86 -4.76
CA CYS A 18 5.50 -11.60 -4.10
C CYS A 18 5.93 -11.76 -2.63
N LEU A 19 5.42 -12.78 -1.93
CA LEU A 19 5.77 -13.05 -0.53
C LEU A 19 7.08 -13.85 -0.34
N THR A 20 7.45 -14.69 -1.31
CA THR A 20 8.51 -15.71 -1.11
C THR A 20 9.72 -15.56 -2.03
N ARG A 21 9.67 -14.63 -2.99
CA ARG A 21 10.77 -14.42 -3.94
C ARG A 21 11.23 -12.98 -3.93
N ASP A 22 12.51 -12.79 -4.23
CA ASP A 22 13.04 -11.47 -4.56
C ASP A 22 12.56 -11.05 -5.95
N VAL A 23 11.48 -10.29 -5.95
CA VAL A 23 10.84 -9.72 -7.15
C VAL A 23 11.06 -8.21 -7.28
N LYS A 24 11.87 -7.62 -6.38
CA LYS A 24 12.18 -6.19 -6.47
C LYS A 24 12.95 -5.91 -7.77
N PRO A 25 12.71 -4.77 -8.42
CA PRO A 25 13.48 -4.40 -9.60
C PRO A 25 14.98 -4.39 -9.29
N LYS A 26 15.78 -5.14 -10.07
CA LYS A 26 17.24 -5.26 -9.84
C LYS A 26 18.07 -4.18 -10.52
N LYS A 27 17.49 -3.52 -11.52
CA LYS A 27 18.18 -2.53 -12.38
C LYS A 27 17.44 -1.20 -12.47
N LEU A 28 16.25 -1.10 -11.87
CA LEU A 28 15.46 0.12 -11.83
C LEU A 28 15.32 0.56 -10.37
N THR A 29 15.40 1.87 -10.17
CA THR A 29 15.18 2.55 -8.90
C THR A 29 13.84 3.28 -8.93
N THR A 30 13.45 3.92 -7.83
CA THR A 30 12.15 4.61 -7.72
C THR A 30 12.19 6.04 -8.27
N GLY A 31 13.39 6.61 -8.49
CA GLY A 31 13.58 8.02 -8.80
C GLY A 31 13.41 8.93 -7.57
N PHE A 32 13.16 8.36 -6.38
CA PHE A 32 13.08 9.14 -5.14
C PHE A 32 14.46 9.50 -4.60
N GLU A 33 15.51 8.80 -5.04
CA GLU A 33 16.90 9.12 -4.76
C GLU A 33 17.33 10.48 -5.31
N ASP A 34 16.64 10.98 -6.35
CA ASP A 34 16.93 12.26 -6.99
C ASP A 34 16.10 13.41 -6.38
N VAL A 35 15.23 13.12 -5.41
CA VAL A 35 14.36 14.10 -4.75
C VAL A 35 14.89 14.37 -3.35
N TYR A 36 15.31 15.62 -3.11
CA TYR A 36 15.82 16.07 -1.82
C TYR A 36 14.84 17.03 -1.17
N LEU A 37 14.38 16.69 0.03
CA LEU A 37 13.66 17.62 0.89
C LEU A 37 14.68 18.53 1.58
N VAL A 38 14.56 19.84 1.40
CA VAL A 38 15.45 20.81 2.05
C VAL A 38 15.12 20.82 3.53
N HIS A 39 16.10 20.47 4.36
CA HIS A 39 15.95 20.45 5.80
C HIS A 39 15.91 21.88 6.37
N ASP A 40 14.92 22.16 7.20
CA ASP A 40 14.89 23.34 8.07
C ASP A 40 15.30 22.91 9.49
N ALA A 41 16.39 23.50 9.98
CA ALA A 41 16.98 23.16 11.28
C ALA A 41 16.30 23.87 12.46
N LEU A 42 15.52 24.94 12.20
CA LEU A 42 14.80 25.68 13.22
C LEU A 42 13.38 26.01 12.71
N PRO A 43 12.53 24.99 12.52
CA PRO A 43 11.17 25.21 12.06
C PRO A 43 10.37 25.97 13.11
N GLU A 44 9.65 27.01 12.69
CA GLU A 44 8.72 27.78 13.52
C GLU A 44 7.35 27.07 13.61
N LEU A 45 7.35 25.77 13.92
CA LEU A 45 6.17 24.90 13.95
C LEU A 45 6.21 23.95 15.16
N ASP A 46 5.05 23.76 15.80
CA ASP A 46 4.85 22.71 16.79
C ASP A 46 4.54 21.35 16.12
N LEU A 47 5.18 20.29 16.59
CA LEU A 47 4.99 18.93 16.10
C LEU A 47 3.53 18.47 16.30
N GLU A 48 2.91 18.86 17.40
CA GLU A 48 1.53 18.47 17.74
C GLU A 48 0.49 19.18 16.84
N GLU A 49 0.89 20.24 16.13
CA GLU A 49 0.04 20.98 15.20
C GLU A 49 0.09 20.43 13.77
N ILE A 50 0.94 19.43 13.48
CA ILE A 50 1.03 18.83 12.14
C ILE A 50 -0.24 18.02 11.83
N ASP A 51 -1.06 18.53 10.91
CA ASP A 51 -2.20 17.80 10.35
C ASP A 51 -1.79 16.99 9.12
N THR A 52 -1.79 15.67 9.23
CA THR A 52 -1.54 14.75 8.10
C THR A 52 -2.81 14.41 7.31
N SER A 53 -3.97 14.96 7.68
CA SER A 53 -5.22 14.62 7.03
C SER A 53 -5.27 15.10 5.58
N ALA A 54 -5.97 14.35 4.74
CA ALA A 54 -6.12 14.65 3.32
C ALA A 54 -7.54 14.38 2.85
N THR A 55 -8.00 15.16 1.87
CA THR A 55 -9.29 14.92 1.20
C THR A 55 -9.07 14.31 -0.17
N PHE A 56 -9.67 13.16 -0.43
CA PHE A 56 -9.61 12.49 -1.73
C PHE A 56 -11.00 11.99 -2.13
N PHE A 57 -11.42 12.31 -3.35
CA PHE A 57 -12.77 12.03 -3.88
C PHE A 57 -13.92 12.45 -2.93
N GLY A 58 -13.75 13.53 -2.16
CA GLY A 58 -14.77 14.04 -1.23
C GLY A 58 -14.79 13.34 0.14
N HIS A 59 -13.84 12.44 0.41
CA HIS A 59 -13.68 11.78 1.71
C HIS A 59 -12.43 12.27 2.42
N LYS A 60 -12.52 12.46 3.74
CA LYS A 60 -11.38 12.85 4.60
C LYS A 60 -10.71 11.60 5.16
N PHE A 61 -9.39 11.54 5.04
CA PHE A 61 -8.51 10.48 5.57
C PHE A 61 -7.54 11.08 6.59
N SER A 62 -7.07 10.29 7.56
CA SER A 62 -6.13 10.76 8.58
C SER A 62 -4.70 10.92 8.04
N PHE A 63 -4.38 10.23 6.94
CA PHE A 63 -3.08 10.27 6.30
C PHE A 63 -3.19 10.38 4.78
N PRO A 64 -2.19 10.94 4.08
CA PRO A 64 -2.19 11.08 2.63
C PRO A 64 -1.61 9.81 1.95
N VAL A 65 -1.92 8.63 2.48
CA VAL A 65 -1.45 7.32 1.98
C VAL A 65 -2.61 6.32 2.00
N PHE A 66 -2.56 5.29 1.16
CA PHE A 66 -3.58 4.23 1.12
C PHE A 66 -2.98 2.91 0.63
N ILE A 67 -3.65 1.80 0.94
CA ILE A 67 -3.28 0.47 0.46
C ILE A 67 -3.80 0.28 -0.97
N ALA A 68 -2.89 0.23 -1.94
CA ALA A 68 -3.24 -0.02 -3.34
C ALA A 68 -3.75 -1.45 -3.58
N ALA A 69 -4.49 -1.66 -4.68
CA ALA A 69 -5.03 -2.96 -5.04
C ALA A 69 -3.92 -4.01 -5.27
N MET A 70 -4.03 -5.16 -4.60
CA MET A 70 -3.02 -6.24 -4.68
C MET A 70 -3.54 -7.55 -5.29
N ALA A 71 -4.54 -8.17 -4.65
CA ALA A 71 -5.03 -9.50 -5.02
C ALA A 71 -6.55 -9.63 -4.78
N GLY A 72 -7.16 -10.77 -5.07
CA GLY A 72 -8.58 -11.02 -4.78
C GLY A 72 -9.16 -12.16 -5.62
N GLY A 73 -10.18 -12.86 -5.11
CA GLY A 73 -10.81 -14.00 -5.80
C GLY A 73 -10.12 -15.36 -5.57
N VAL A 74 -9.32 -15.48 -4.51
CA VAL A 74 -8.88 -16.76 -3.93
C VAL A 74 -9.00 -16.69 -2.41
N LYS A 75 -9.29 -17.80 -1.73
CA LYS A 75 -9.54 -17.81 -0.27
C LYS A 75 -8.37 -17.22 0.54
N ALA A 76 -7.13 -17.48 0.13
CA ALA A 76 -5.94 -16.91 0.79
C ALA A 76 -5.88 -15.37 0.71
N ALA A 77 -6.45 -14.75 -0.32
CA ALA A 77 -6.48 -13.29 -0.44
C ALA A 77 -7.47 -12.66 0.53
N LEU A 78 -8.52 -13.37 0.94
CA LEU A 78 -9.53 -12.85 1.87
C LEU A 78 -8.89 -12.54 3.22
N GLN A 79 -8.16 -13.49 3.80
CA GLN A 79 -7.48 -13.31 5.08
C GLN A 79 -6.48 -12.14 5.04
N VAL A 80 -5.76 -11.96 3.92
CA VAL A 80 -4.84 -10.84 3.75
C VAL A 80 -5.60 -9.51 3.76
N HIS A 81 -6.70 -9.42 3.02
CA HIS A 81 -7.51 -8.19 2.96
C HIS A 81 -8.23 -7.86 4.25
N GLU A 82 -8.71 -8.87 4.99
CA GLU A 82 -9.33 -8.66 6.31
C GLU A 82 -8.34 -8.01 7.27
N ASN A 83 -7.12 -8.56 7.37
CA ASN A 83 -6.08 -8.01 8.24
C ASN A 83 -5.69 -6.57 7.84
N LEU A 84 -5.59 -6.30 6.53
CA LEU A 84 -5.25 -4.98 6.01
C LEU A 84 -6.37 -3.96 6.23
N ALA A 85 -7.63 -4.37 6.04
CA ALA A 85 -8.80 -3.54 6.29
C ALA A 85 -8.94 -3.21 7.78
N GLU A 86 -8.70 -4.18 8.67
CA GLU A 86 -8.69 -3.94 10.12
C GLU A 86 -7.58 -2.96 10.53
N ALA A 87 -6.38 -3.10 9.95
CA ALA A 87 -5.29 -2.18 10.20
C ALA A 87 -5.59 -0.76 9.67
N ALA A 88 -6.13 -0.67 8.46
CA ALA A 88 -6.57 0.59 7.83
C ALA A 88 -7.63 1.29 8.70
N GLU A 89 -8.64 0.58 9.17
CA GLU A 89 -9.68 1.13 10.04
C GLU A 89 -9.12 1.63 11.38
N LYS A 90 -8.19 0.88 11.98
CA LYS A 90 -7.57 1.26 13.26
C LYS A 90 -6.62 2.45 13.14
N LEU A 91 -5.94 2.60 12.00
CA LEU A 91 -4.87 3.58 11.81
C LEU A 91 -5.28 4.78 10.96
N GLY A 92 -6.40 4.72 10.24
CA GLY A 92 -6.98 5.86 9.51
C GLY A 92 -6.36 6.16 8.13
N PHE A 93 -5.84 5.15 7.43
CA PHE A 93 -5.32 5.26 6.06
C PHE A 93 -5.90 4.21 5.11
#